data_AF-A0A951A9B4-F1
#
_entry.id   AF-A0A951A9B4-F1
#
_cell.length_a   1.000
_cell.length_b   1.000
_cell.length_c   1.000
_cell.angle_alpha   90.00
_cell.angle_beta   90.00
_cell.angle_gamma   90.00
#
_symmetry.space_group_name_H-M   'P 1'
#
loop_
_entity.id
_entity.type
_entity.pdbx_description
1 polymer ?
#
loop_
_entity_poly.entity_id
_entity_poly.type
_entity_poly.pdbx_seq_one_letter_code
_entity_poly.pdbx_strand_id
1 'polypeptide(L)'
;PGINLNAFYTTHLIEHLAEPQCLIRWLGDRAEPNSRLYVEWPDPSTAELPTSEDLRKSGIEVVMSNFADDLTHKESPDPATLIGWLAEAGFSLISSGTIDAGIFGEELFARGTDSDTRTMGYWSIVKFSHYAVAIKPGMPTTPRMAAASVATANGVSAAVDAATLHRLREDAAPPVAAAAAPEEIITPFTEDVGMGSFQRRQATPFRQGLHRRDCRQRKTEWGALGISWPHPRRGGQRRGH
;
A
#
# COMPACT_ATOMS: atom_id res chain seq x y z
N PRO A 1 -21.57 -22.30 3.11
CA PRO A 1 -21.08 -20.97 3.54
C PRO A 1 -19.92 -20.50 2.65
N GLY A 2 -20.04 -19.32 2.03
CA GLY A 2 -18.98 -18.75 1.19
C GLY A 2 -17.89 -18.08 2.04
N ILE A 3 -16.67 -18.01 1.50
CA ILE A 3 -15.55 -17.27 2.08
C ILE A 3 -15.86 -15.78 1.97
N ASN A 4 -15.84 -15.05 3.09
CA ASN A 4 -16.00 -13.60 3.08
C ASN A 4 -14.63 -12.96 2.79
N LEU A 5 -14.47 -12.35 1.63
CA LEU A 5 -13.26 -11.65 1.25
C LEU A 5 -13.20 -10.31 2.00
N ASN A 6 -12.46 -10.29 3.11
CA ASN A 6 -12.31 -9.15 4.00
C ASN A 6 -10.96 -8.42 3.83
N ALA A 7 -10.27 -8.67 2.73
CA ALA A 7 -8.99 -8.04 2.43
C ALA A 7 -8.86 -7.76 0.94
N PHE A 8 -8.32 -6.57 0.64
CA PHE A 8 -7.94 -6.14 -0.69
C PHE A 8 -6.43 -5.89 -0.70
N TYR A 9 -5.78 -6.30 -1.77
CA TYR A 9 -4.36 -6.14 -1.99
C TYR A 9 -4.13 -5.61 -3.40
N THR A 10 -3.37 -4.53 -3.52
CA THR A 10 -2.92 -4.01 -4.81
C THR A 10 -1.48 -3.53 -4.66
N THR A 11 -0.62 -4.01 -5.55
CA THR A 11 0.79 -3.60 -5.66
C THR A 11 1.05 -3.24 -7.11
N HIS A 12 1.72 -2.11 -7.34
CA HIS A 12 2.13 -1.65 -8.65
C HIS A 12 1.03 -1.74 -9.72
N LEU A 13 -0.12 -1.14 -9.43
CA LEU A 13 -1.30 -1.18 -10.30
C LEU A 13 -1.88 0.21 -10.57
N ILE A 14 -1.99 1.05 -9.54
CA ILE A 14 -2.72 2.32 -9.64
C ILE A 14 -2.04 3.28 -10.62
N GLU A 15 -0.73 3.19 -10.77
CA GLU A 15 0.08 3.98 -11.70
C GLU A 15 -0.16 3.65 -13.17
N HIS A 16 -0.74 2.47 -13.46
CA HIS A 16 -1.12 2.06 -14.81
C HIS A 16 -2.56 2.50 -15.17
N LEU A 17 -3.34 2.99 -14.20
CA LEU A 17 -4.74 3.36 -14.40
C LEU A 17 -4.87 4.78 -14.94
N ALA A 18 -5.86 5.01 -15.80
CA ALA A 18 -6.16 6.37 -16.28
C ALA A 18 -6.89 7.20 -15.21
N GLU A 19 -7.62 6.55 -14.31
CA GLU A 19 -8.41 7.16 -13.24
C GLU A 19 -8.28 6.28 -11.97
N PRO A 20 -7.11 6.24 -11.31
CA PRO A 20 -6.83 5.35 -10.16
C PRO A 20 -7.83 5.52 -9.00
N GLN A 21 -8.34 6.73 -8.78
CA GLN A 21 -9.39 7.01 -7.80
C GLN A 21 -10.69 6.22 -8.04
N CYS A 22 -11.05 5.90 -9.29
CA CYS A 22 -12.24 5.07 -9.57
C CYS A 22 -12.02 3.62 -9.05
N LEU A 23 -10.79 3.08 -9.02
CA LEU A 23 -10.50 1.78 -8.37
C LEU A 23 -10.67 1.86 -6.85
N ILE A 24 -10.08 2.86 -6.20
CA ILE A 24 -10.17 3.01 -4.74
C ILE A 24 -11.63 3.14 -4.28
N ARG A 25 -12.43 3.94 -5.00
CA ARG A 25 -13.88 4.04 -4.76
C ARG A 25 -14.59 2.70 -4.97
N TRP A 26 -14.28 1.99 -6.05
CA TRP A 26 -14.88 0.68 -6.35
C TRP A 26 -14.60 -0.36 -5.26
N LEU A 27 -13.40 -0.35 -4.69
CA LEU A 27 -13.02 -1.16 -3.53
C LEU A 27 -13.82 -0.74 -2.29
N GLY A 28 -13.92 0.56 -2.02
CA GLY A 28 -14.69 1.11 -0.90
C GLY A 28 -16.17 0.76 -0.92
N ASP A 29 -16.79 0.72 -2.11
CA ASP A 29 -18.20 0.35 -2.31
C ASP A 29 -18.48 -1.14 -2.02
N ARG A 30 -17.44 -2.00 -2.09
CA ARG A 30 -17.56 -3.46 -1.91
C ARG A 30 -16.99 -3.95 -0.58
N ALA A 31 -16.17 -3.12 0.07
CA ALA A 31 -15.57 -3.45 1.34
C ALA A 31 -16.64 -3.51 2.44
N GLU A 32 -16.82 -4.69 3.00
CA GLU A 32 -17.60 -4.87 4.23
C GLU A 32 -16.91 -4.17 5.42
N PRO A 33 -17.64 -3.79 6.47
CA PRO A 33 -17.10 -3.44 7.77
C PRO A 33 -15.91 -4.30 8.21
N ASN A 34 -14.84 -3.65 8.66
CA ASN A 34 -13.56 -4.23 9.08
C ASN A 34 -12.69 -4.84 7.96
N SER A 35 -13.06 -4.66 6.69
CA SER A 35 -12.20 -5.09 5.58
C SER A 35 -10.92 -4.26 5.55
N ARG A 36 -9.79 -4.90 5.24
CA ARG A 36 -8.48 -4.23 5.12
C ARG A 36 -8.11 -4.01 3.67
N LEU A 37 -7.36 -2.94 3.42
CA LEU A 37 -6.81 -2.61 2.11
C LEU A 37 -5.32 -2.32 2.27
N TYR A 38 -4.49 -3.03 1.51
CA TYR A 38 -3.10 -2.69 1.28
C TYR A 38 -2.94 -2.16 -0.15
N VAL A 39 -2.31 -0.98 -0.27
CA VAL A 39 -1.96 -0.36 -1.55
C VAL A 39 -0.46 -0.08 -1.56
N GLU A 40 0.21 -0.45 -2.63
CA GLU A 40 1.61 -0.15 -2.91
C GLU A 40 1.77 0.41 -4.32
N TRP A 41 2.58 1.46 -4.46
CA TRP A 41 2.78 2.19 -5.71
C TRP A 41 4.11 2.96 -5.70
N PRO A 42 4.67 3.35 -6.86
CA PRO A 42 5.93 4.09 -6.93
C PRO A 42 5.86 5.49 -6.28
N ASP A 43 6.90 5.94 -5.62
CA ASP A 43 7.05 7.34 -5.19
C ASP A 43 7.18 8.25 -6.44
N PRO A 44 6.47 9.39 -6.55
CA PRO A 44 6.58 10.29 -7.70
C PRO A 44 8.02 10.76 -8.01
N SER A 45 8.88 10.86 -6.99
CA SER A 45 10.29 11.22 -7.14
C SER A 45 11.11 10.16 -7.90
N THR A 46 10.59 8.93 -8.07
CA THR A 46 11.25 7.89 -8.86
C THR A 46 11.38 8.25 -10.34
N ALA A 47 10.64 9.25 -10.82
CA ALA A 47 10.81 9.81 -12.16
C ALA A 47 12.14 10.59 -12.32
N GLU A 48 12.78 10.99 -11.22
CA GLU A 48 14.05 11.73 -11.20
C GLU A 48 15.28 10.82 -11.05
N LEU A 49 15.08 9.51 -10.81
CA LEU A 49 16.17 8.54 -10.65
C LEU A 49 16.89 8.24 -11.99
N PRO A 50 18.11 7.68 -11.99
CA PRO A 50 18.70 7.17 -13.22
C PRO A 50 17.85 6.06 -13.85
N THR A 51 17.75 6.03 -15.18
CA THR A 51 17.10 4.93 -15.90
C THR A 51 17.90 3.63 -15.76
N SER A 52 17.24 2.49 -15.98
CA SER A 52 17.90 1.19 -15.99
C SER A 52 19.04 1.13 -17.01
N GLU A 53 18.89 1.83 -18.15
CA GLU A 53 19.93 1.98 -19.15
C GLU A 53 21.13 2.79 -18.66
N ASP A 54 20.91 3.86 -17.90
CA ASP A 54 21.98 4.66 -17.32
C ASP A 54 22.77 3.89 -16.25
N LEU A 55 22.08 3.16 -15.39
CA LEU A 55 22.73 2.29 -14.39
C LEU A 55 23.55 1.18 -15.05
N ARG A 56 23.06 0.60 -16.15
CA ARG A 56 23.77 -0.41 -16.92
C ARG A 56 25.09 0.10 -17.50
N LYS A 57 25.17 1.38 -17.90
CA LYS A 57 26.44 2.01 -18.34
C LYS A 57 27.48 2.06 -17.23
N SER A 58 27.06 2.03 -15.97
CA SER A 58 27.92 1.97 -14.77
C SER A 58 28.13 0.54 -14.24
N GLY A 59 27.69 -0.49 -14.97
CA GLY A 59 27.83 -1.88 -14.56
C GLY A 59 26.83 -2.33 -13.49
N ILE A 60 25.79 -1.55 -13.23
CA ILE A 60 24.69 -1.89 -12.32
C ILE A 60 23.54 -2.47 -13.15
N GLU A 61 23.17 -3.72 -12.88
CA GLU A 61 22.09 -4.41 -13.59
C GLU A 61 20.84 -4.52 -12.71
N VAL A 62 19.78 -3.83 -13.13
CA VAL A 62 18.44 -3.84 -12.54
C VAL A 62 17.41 -3.78 -13.67
N VAL A 63 16.20 -4.27 -13.42
CA VAL A 63 15.11 -4.34 -14.40
C VAL A 63 14.41 -2.99 -14.55
N MET A 64 14.15 -2.30 -13.44
CA MET A 64 13.51 -0.99 -13.42
C MET A 64 14.09 -0.16 -12.27
N SER A 65 14.57 1.04 -12.56
CA SER A 65 15.14 1.96 -11.57
C SER A 65 14.53 3.35 -11.61
N ASN A 66 13.87 3.70 -12.71
CA ASN A 66 13.13 4.95 -12.89
C ASN A 66 11.68 4.62 -13.27
N PHE A 67 10.74 5.47 -12.86
CA PHE A 67 9.32 5.36 -13.22
C PHE A 67 9.10 5.20 -14.74
N ALA A 68 9.89 5.86 -15.58
CA ALA A 68 9.81 5.84 -17.02
C ALA A 68 10.39 4.57 -17.68
N ASP A 69 11.04 3.68 -16.93
CA ASP A 69 11.52 2.39 -17.48
C ASP A 69 10.33 1.49 -17.90
N ASP A 70 9.17 1.62 -17.24
CA ASP A 70 7.92 0.99 -17.66
C ASP A 70 7.04 1.98 -18.42
N LEU A 71 6.97 1.82 -19.75
CA LEU A 71 6.19 2.68 -20.64
C LEU A 71 4.67 2.57 -20.45
N THR A 72 4.20 1.62 -19.65
CA THR A 72 2.78 1.46 -19.31
C THR A 72 2.36 2.28 -18.10
N HIS A 73 3.32 2.80 -17.32
CA HIS A 73 3.06 3.78 -16.29
C HIS A 73 2.48 5.07 -16.87
N LYS A 74 1.51 5.65 -16.15
CA LYS A 74 0.84 6.90 -16.54
C LYS A 74 1.19 8.03 -15.61
N GLU A 75 0.89 7.84 -14.34
CA GLU A 75 1.06 8.85 -13.30
C GLU A 75 1.11 8.16 -11.95
N SER A 76 1.94 8.65 -11.05
CA SER A 76 1.96 8.19 -9.67
C SER A 76 1.39 9.25 -8.74
N PRO A 77 0.34 8.98 -7.96
CA PRO A 77 -0.18 9.95 -7.01
C PRO A 77 0.80 10.15 -5.84
N ASP A 78 0.89 11.38 -5.34
CA ASP A 78 1.55 11.62 -4.06
C ASP A 78 0.76 10.96 -2.90
N PRO A 79 1.42 10.70 -1.75
CA PRO A 79 0.76 10.06 -0.61
C PRO A 79 -0.49 10.78 -0.09
N ALA A 80 -0.50 12.12 -0.07
CA ALA A 80 -1.65 12.87 0.43
C ALA A 80 -2.87 12.71 -0.49
N THR A 81 -2.64 12.69 -1.80
CA THR A 81 -3.66 12.44 -2.81
C THR A 81 -4.31 11.05 -2.62
N LEU A 82 -3.51 9.98 -2.46
CA LEU A 82 -4.07 8.65 -2.23
C LEU A 82 -4.84 8.56 -0.90
N ILE A 83 -4.32 9.17 0.18
CA ILE A 83 -5.00 9.21 1.48
C ILE A 83 -6.36 9.91 1.36
N GLY A 84 -6.44 10.99 0.58
CA GLY A 84 -7.71 11.63 0.24
C GLY A 84 -8.70 10.67 -0.43
N TRP A 85 -8.26 9.92 -1.44
CA TRP A 85 -9.11 8.92 -2.11
C TRP A 85 -9.56 7.80 -1.18
N LEU A 86 -8.69 7.32 -0.29
CA LEU A 86 -9.03 6.31 0.71
C LEU A 86 -10.13 6.82 1.65
N ALA A 87 -9.99 8.06 2.15
CA ALA A 87 -10.99 8.67 3.01
C ALA A 87 -12.34 8.86 2.30
N GLU A 88 -12.33 9.35 1.06
CA GLU A 88 -13.54 9.48 0.22
C GLU A 88 -14.24 8.14 -0.04
N ALA A 89 -13.47 7.05 -0.17
CA ALA A 89 -13.97 5.69 -0.31
C ALA A 89 -14.45 5.06 1.02
N GLY A 90 -14.39 5.82 2.12
CA GLY A 90 -14.82 5.42 3.45
C GLY A 90 -13.84 4.49 4.17
N PHE A 91 -12.58 4.47 3.78
CA PHE A 91 -11.52 3.81 4.55
C PHE A 91 -10.90 4.78 5.57
N SER A 92 -10.40 4.24 6.68
CA SER A 92 -9.56 4.93 7.64
C SER A 92 -8.13 4.41 7.51
N LEU A 93 -7.17 5.33 7.40
CA LEU A 93 -5.75 4.98 7.32
C LEU A 93 -5.27 4.38 8.65
N ILE A 94 -4.57 3.25 8.59
CA ILE A 94 -3.90 2.61 9.73
C ILE A 94 -2.43 3.02 9.74
N SER A 95 -1.75 2.87 8.61
CA SER A 95 -0.32 3.18 8.48
C SER A 95 0.02 3.50 7.03
N SER A 96 0.99 4.37 6.80
CA SER A 96 1.58 4.62 5.49
C SER A 96 3.07 4.92 5.63
N GLY A 97 3.81 4.78 4.54
CA GLY A 97 5.23 5.07 4.50
C GLY A 97 5.87 4.69 3.17
N THR A 98 7.18 4.61 3.18
CA THR A 98 8.00 4.06 2.10
C THR A 98 8.42 2.64 2.44
N ILE A 99 8.52 1.78 1.44
CA ILE A 99 9.02 0.42 1.62
C ILE A 99 10.54 0.45 1.81
N ASP A 100 10.99 -0.12 2.92
CA ASP A 100 12.39 -0.22 3.28
C ASP A 100 12.67 -1.57 3.94
N ALA A 101 13.45 -2.41 3.26
CA ALA A 101 13.93 -3.68 3.78
C ALA A 101 15.22 -3.53 4.63
N GLY A 102 15.73 -2.31 4.80
CA GLY A 102 16.93 -2.01 5.58
C GLY A 102 18.15 -2.79 5.06
N ILE A 103 18.88 -3.44 5.97
CA ILE A 103 20.07 -4.24 5.63
C ILE A 103 19.77 -5.36 4.62
N PHE A 104 18.55 -5.91 4.61
CA PHE A 104 18.19 -6.91 3.60
C PHE A 104 18.13 -6.29 2.21
N GLY A 105 17.65 -5.06 2.08
CA GLY A 105 17.65 -4.34 0.80
C GLY A 105 19.07 -4.12 0.28
N GLU A 106 20.00 -3.75 1.17
CA GLU A 106 21.42 -3.60 0.84
C GLU A 106 22.05 -4.92 0.39
N GLU A 107 21.78 -6.02 1.09
CA GLU A 107 22.30 -7.35 0.74
C GLU A 107 21.70 -7.88 -0.57
N LEU A 108 20.40 -7.66 -0.81
CA LEU A 108 19.73 -8.00 -2.08
C LEU A 108 20.37 -7.24 -3.25
N PHE A 109 20.68 -5.95 -3.05
CA PHE A 109 21.33 -5.14 -4.08
C PHE A 109 22.78 -5.58 -4.33
N ALA A 110 23.55 -5.79 -3.26
CA ALA A 110 24.98 -6.10 -3.36
C ALA A 110 25.26 -7.54 -3.81
N ARG A 111 24.44 -8.50 -3.38
CA ARG A 111 24.69 -9.94 -3.56
C ARG A 111 23.61 -10.68 -4.35
N GLY A 112 22.56 -9.99 -4.80
CA GLY A 112 21.55 -10.58 -5.66
C GLY A 112 22.19 -11.25 -6.88
N THR A 113 21.81 -12.50 -7.14
CA THR A 113 22.35 -13.33 -8.23
C THR A 113 21.74 -13.00 -9.58
N ASP A 114 20.59 -12.32 -9.58
CA ASP A 114 19.80 -11.97 -10.75
C ASP A 114 19.32 -10.51 -10.66
N SER A 115 18.88 -9.98 -11.81
CA SER A 115 18.45 -8.59 -11.93
C SER A 115 17.19 -8.27 -11.12
N ASP A 116 16.27 -9.23 -10.93
CA ASP A 116 15.03 -9.01 -10.18
C ASP A 116 15.33 -8.81 -8.69
N THR A 117 16.15 -9.70 -8.11
CA THR A 117 16.63 -9.61 -6.73
C THR A 117 17.38 -8.30 -6.49
N ARG A 118 18.27 -7.91 -7.41
CA ARG A 118 18.98 -6.63 -7.33
C ARG A 118 18.04 -5.43 -7.46
N THR A 119 17.00 -5.53 -8.28
CA THR A 119 15.98 -4.49 -8.43
C THR A 119 15.22 -4.26 -7.13
N MET A 120 14.82 -5.33 -6.44
CA MET A 120 14.20 -5.21 -5.11
C MET A 120 15.12 -4.52 -4.10
N GLY A 121 16.40 -4.88 -4.09
CA GLY A 121 17.40 -4.23 -3.24
C GLY A 121 17.57 -2.74 -3.57
N TYR A 122 17.70 -2.42 -4.86
CA TYR A 122 17.79 -1.05 -5.34
C TYR A 122 16.55 -0.24 -4.93
N TRP A 123 15.34 -0.78 -5.13
CA TRP A 123 14.08 -0.15 -4.73
C TRP A 123 14.02 0.16 -3.23
N SER A 124 14.49 -0.76 -2.40
CA SER A 124 14.58 -0.56 -0.95
C SER A 124 15.52 0.61 -0.59
N ILE A 125 16.68 0.68 -1.24
CA ILE A 125 17.69 1.72 -0.97
C ILE A 125 17.15 3.09 -1.36
N VAL A 126 16.58 3.22 -2.55
CA VAL A 126 16.09 4.50 -3.10
C VAL A 126 14.65 4.83 -2.67
N LYS A 127 14.03 3.99 -1.83
CA LYS A 127 12.65 4.16 -1.35
C LYS A 127 11.65 4.27 -2.49
N PHE A 128 11.82 3.40 -3.49
CA PHE A 128 11.09 3.46 -4.75
C PHE A 128 9.57 3.37 -4.59
N SER A 129 9.08 2.62 -3.60
CA SER A 129 7.64 2.39 -3.41
C SER A 129 7.12 2.99 -2.12
N HIS A 130 5.94 3.60 -2.20
CA HIS A 130 5.09 3.90 -1.05
C HIS A 130 4.16 2.73 -0.73
N TYR A 131 3.69 2.69 0.51
CA TYR A 131 2.58 1.83 0.92
C TYR A 131 1.56 2.58 1.77
N ALA A 132 0.33 2.08 1.74
CA ALA A 132 -0.76 2.49 2.63
C ALA A 132 -1.55 1.24 3.06
N VAL A 133 -1.79 1.12 4.37
CA VAL A 133 -2.69 0.15 4.97
C VAL A 133 -3.89 0.91 5.50
N ALA A 134 -5.08 0.51 5.10
CA ALA A 134 -6.32 1.13 5.52
C ALA A 134 -7.36 0.07 5.92
N ILE A 135 -8.38 0.49 6.67
CA ILE A 135 -9.49 -0.36 7.10
C ILE A 135 -10.82 0.32 6.81
N LYS A 136 -11.81 -0.45 6.37
CA LYS A 136 -13.20 0.01 6.34
C LYS A 136 -13.69 -0.02 7.78
N PRO A 137 -13.88 1.12 8.45
CA PRO A 137 -14.32 1.10 9.84
C PRO A 137 -15.65 0.37 9.91
N GLY A 138 -15.82 -0.48 10.92
CA GLY A 138 -17.14 -1.01 11.21
C GLY A 138 -18.09 0.14 11.52
N MET A 139 -19.38 -0.03 11.20
CA MET A 139 -20.40 0.79 11.84
C MET A 139 -20.09 0.81 13.33
N PRO A 140 -19.97 1.98 13.99
CA PRO A 140 -19.88 1.99 15.43
C PRO A 140 -21.06 1.17 15.88
N THR A 141 -20.78 0.01 16.48
CA THR A 141 -21.85 -0.84 16.98
C THR A 141 -22.43 0.03 18.06
N THR A 142 -23.55 0.71 17.78
CA THR A 142 -24.23 1.56 18.75
C THR A 142 -24.22 0.73 20.01
N PRO A 143 -23.56 1.15 21.11
CA PRO A 143 -23.35 0.30 22.25
C PRO A 143 -24.74 -0.19 22.64
N ARG A 144 -25.02 -1.44 22.28
CA ARG A 144 -26.35 -2.03 22.44
C ARG A 144 -26.46 -2.08 23.93
N MET A 145 -27.22 -1.12 24.47
CA MET A 145 -27.21 -0.74 25.87
C MET A 145 -26.98 -1.99 26.72
N ALA A 146 -25.76 -2.13 27.25
CA ALA A 146 -25.51 -2.97 28.41
C ALA A 146 -26.17 -2.24 29.60
N ALA A 147 -27.48 -2.01 29.49
CA ALA A 147 -28.33 -1.63 30.59
C ALA A 147 -28.65 -2.93 31.33
N ALA A 148 -27.72 -3.35 32.18
CA ALA A 148 -28.02 -3.86 33.51
C ALA A 148 -26.73 -4.39 34.15
N SER A 149 -26.50 -3.90 35.37
CA SER A 149 -25.64 -4.50 36.40
C SER A 149 -24.13 -4.32 36.26
N VAL A 150 -23.63 -3.15 36.63
CA VAL A 150 -22.74 -3.06 37.80
C VAL A 150 -23.10 -1.80 38.59
N ALA A 151 -23.99 -1.97 39.56
CA ALA A 151 -24.02 -1.09 40.71
C ALA A 151 -22.87 -1.47 41.65
N THR A 152 -22.32 -0.45 42.31
CA THR A 152 -21.49 -0.50 43.53
C THR A 152 -20.07 -1.09 43.42
N ALA A 153 -19.08 -0.19 43.38
CA ALA A 153 -18.06 -0.11 44.43
C ALA A 153 -17.42 1.28 44.43
N ASN A 154 -17.76 2.07 45.45
CA ASN A 154 -17.12 3.33 45.77
C ASN A 154 -15.68 3.11 46.24
N GLY A 155 -14.79 4.00 45.78
CA GLY A 155 -13.66 4.52 46.55
C GLY A 155 -12.45 3.60 46.72
N VAL A 156 -11.31 3.99 46.16
CA VAL A 156 -10.15 4.49 46.91
C VAL A 156 -9.27 5.30 45.95
N SER A 157 -9.06 6.56 46.30
CA SER A 157 -7.99 7.41 45.80
C SER A 157 -6.66 6.91 46.34
N ALA A 158 -5.68 6.63 45.48
CA ALA A 158 -4.29 6.51 45.90
C ALA A 158 -3.40 7.15 44.84
N ALA A 159 -2.78 8.26 45.25
CA ALA A 159 -1.68 8.89 44.56
C ALA A 159 -0.55 7.88 44.34
N VAL A 160 -0.08 7.76 43.11
CA VAL A 160 1.11 6.98 42.79
C VAL A 160 2.31 7.89 43.06
N ASP A 161 2.95 7.64 44.21
CA ASP A 161 4.12 8.37 44.68
C ASP A 161 5.36 8.02 43.83
N ALA A 162 6.21 9.01 43.57
CA ALA A 162 7.37 8.94 42.68
C ALA A 162 8.50 7.99 43.16
N ALA A 163 8.33 7.34 44.32
CA ALA A 163 9.29 6.42 44.92
C ALA A 163 9.22 4.97 44.37
N THR A 164 8.15 4.60 43.66
CA THR A 164 7.98 3.21 43.15
C THR A 164 8.76 2.94 41.86
N LEU A 165 9.22 3.98 41.15
CA LEU A 165 10.01 3.85 39.92
C LEU A 165 11.50 3.56 40.15
N HIS A 166 11.98 3.59 41.38
CA HIS A 166 13.42 3.41 41.69
C HIS A 166 13.79 1.99 42.16
N ARG A 167 12.84 1.05 42.22
CA ARG A 167 13.04 -0.29 42.82
C ARG A 167 12.91 -1.47 41.84
N LEU A 168 13.05 -1.21 40.54
CA LEU A 168 13.10 -2.25 39.49
C LEU A 168 14.43 -2.27 38.72
N ARG A 169 15.52 -1.77 39.32
CA ARG A 169 16.82 -1.62 38.64
C ARG A 169 18.01 -2.30 39.31
N GLU A 170 17.79 -3.35 40.10
CA GLU A 170 18.87 -4.10 40.77
C GLU A 170 18.65 -5.61 40.86
N ASP A 171 18.12 -6.25 39.80
CA ASP A 171 18.27 -7.71 39.64
C ASP A 171 19.07 -8.00 38.36
N ALA A 172 20.38 -7.85 38.48
CA ALA A 172 21.35 -8.31 37.50
C ALA A 172 21.44 -9.84 37.57
N ALA A 173 20.96 -10.51 36.53
CA ALA A 173 21.11 -11.95 36.37
C ALA A 173 22.60 -12.34 36.14
N PRO A 174 23.08 -13.47 36.70
CA PRO A 174 24.42 -13.98 36.46
C PRO A 174 24.60 -14.50 35.02
N PRO A 175 25.85 -14.62 34.52
CA PRO A 175 26.13 -15.03 33.15
C PRO A 175 25.73 -16.49 32.91
N VAL A 176 24.88 -16.71 31.90
CA VAL A 176 24.51 -18.04 31.42
C VAL A 176 25.69 -18.63 30.64
N ALA A 177 26.17 -19.77 31.13
CA ALA A 177 27.18 -20.59 30.48
C ALA A 177 26.73 -21.08 29.10
N ALA A 178 27.69 -21.21 28.18
CA ALA A 178 27.52 -21.63 26.80
C ALA A 178 26.64 -22.89 26.66
N ALA A 179 25.44 -22.70 26.10
CA ALA A 179 24.59 -23.78 25.63
C ALA A 179 25.04 -24.21 24.23
N ALA A 180 25.04 -25.52 24.01
CA ALA A 180 25.43 -26.20 22.78
C ALA A 180 24.64 -25.71 21.55
N ALA A 181 25.29 -25.84 20.39
CA ALA A 181 24.75 -25.50 19.08
C ALA A 181 23.37 -26.14 18.83
N PRO A 182 22.39 -25.41 18.30
CA PRO A 182 21.14 -26.00 17.86
C PRO A 182 21.39 -26.85 16.60
N GLU A 183 20.88 -28.08 16.61
CA GLU A 183 20.77 -28.93 15.43
C GLU A 183 19.97 -28.20 14.33
N GLU A 184 20.54 -28.13 13.13
CA GLU A 184 19.90 -27.67 11.91
C GLU A 184 18.68 -28.56 11.60
N ILE A 185 17.49 -28.06 11.91
CA ILE A 185 16.25 -28.57 11.32
C ILE A 185 16.14 -27.98 9.91
N ILE A 186 16.73 -28.68 8.94
CA ILE A 186 16.48 -28.46 7.51
C ILE A 186 15.10 -29.02 7.20
N THR A 187 14.07 -28.18 7.24
CA THR A 187 12.83 -28.47 6.52
C THR A 187 12.97 -28.00 5.08
N PRO A 188 12.73 -28.84 4.06
CA PRO A 188 12.64 -28.38 2.69
C PRO A 188 11.38 -27.53 2.54
N PHE A 189 11.56 -26.21 2.47
CA PHE A 189 10.52 -25.31 1.97
C PHE A 189 10.54 -25.39 0.44
N THR A 190 10.01 -26.50 -0.09
CA THR A 190 9.68 -26.64 -1.51
C THR A 190 8.23 -26.24 -1.68
N GLU A 191 7.98 -24.99 -2.07
CA GLU A 191 6.76 -24.55 -2.76
C GLU A 191 6.98 -23.15 -3.34
N ASP A 192 7.61 -23.12 -4.51
CA ASP A 192 7.06 -22.58 -5.76
C ASP A 192 5.94 -21.52 -5.66
N VAL A 193 6.17 -20.40 -4.96
CA VAL A 193 5.44 -19.15 -5.22
C VAL A 193 6.22 -18.37 -6.27
N GLY A 194 6.05 -18.79 -7.52
CA GLY A 194 6.64 -18.12 -8.67
C GLY A 194 6.11 -16.69 -8.84
N MET A 195 6.85 -15.71 -8.32
CA MET A 195 6.86 -14.35 -8.87
C MET A 195 7.54 -14.30 -10.26
N GLY A 196 8.22 -15.38 -10.65
CA GLY A 196 8.83 -15.55 -11.97
C GLY A 196 7.80 -15.87 -13.06
N SER A 197 7.21 -14.84 -13.67
CA SER A 197 6.84 -14.81 -15.10
C SER A 197 5.93 -13.63 -15.52
N PHE A 198 5.59 -12.69 -14.61
CA PHE A 198 4.61 -11.65 -14.94
C PHE A 198 5.06 -10.67 -16.04
N GLN A 199 6.38 -10.51 -16.26
CA GLN A 199 6.90 -9.62 -17.30
C GLN A 199 7.20 -10.27 -18.66
N ARG A 200 7.22 -11.61 -18.79
CA ARG A 200 7.60 -12.28 -20.05
C ARG A 200 6.44 -12.77 -20.92
N ARG A 201 5.18 -12.43 -20.58
CA ARG A 201 3.97 -12.73 -21.38
C ARG A 201 2.99 -11.56 -21.55
N GLN A 202 3.47 -10.33 -21.70
CA GLN A 202 2.61 -9.20 -22.07
C GLN A 202 2.92 -8.68 -23.48
N ALA A 203 2.49 -9.45 -24.48
CA ALA A 203 2.31 -8.98 -25.86
C ALA A 203 0.94 -9.39 -26.40
N THR A 204 -0.06 -9.45 -25.52
CA THR A 204 -1.47 -9.57 -25.91
C THR A 204 -2.15 -8.25 -25.55
N PRO A 205 -2.73 -7.50 -26.50
CA PRO A 205 -3.42 -6.26 -26.17
C PRO A 205 -4.58 -6.56 -25.24
N PHE A 206 -4.47 -6.12 -23.98
CA PHE A 206 -5.58 -6.09 -23.05
C PHE A 206 -6.66 -5.19 -23.66
N ARG A 207 -7.73 -5.77 -24.20
CA ARG A 207 -8.90 -5.01 -24.66
C ARG A 207 -9.45 -4.26 -23.45
N GLN A 208 -9.17 -2.96 -23.37
CA GLN A 208 -9.83 -2.02 -22.46
C GLN A 208 -11.33 -1.97 -22.77
N GLY A 209 -12.06 -2.94 -22.23
CA GLY A 209 -13.52 -3.01 -22.22
C GLY A 209 -14.12 -2.62 -20.85
N LEU A 210 -13.32 -2.02 -19.96
CA LEU A 210 -13.84 -1.41 -18.74
C LEU A 210 -14.43 -0.04 -19.10
N HIS A 211 -15.76 -0.04 -19.07
CA HIS A 211 -16.67 1.05 -19.36
C HIS A 211 -16.21 2.40 -18.76
N ARG A 212 -15.80 3.33 -19.65
CA ARG A 212 -15.92 4.79 -19.44
C ARG A 212 -17.36 5.26 -19.14
N ARG A 213 -18.35 4.35 -19.10
CA ARG A 213 -19.75 4.67 -18.85
C ARG A 213 -20.05 4.83 -17.36
N ASP A 214 -19.35 4.17 -16.44
CA ASP A 214 -19.73 4.23 -15.01
C ASP A 214 -19.31 5.52 -14.29
N CYS A 215 -18.11 6.06 -14.51
CA CYS A 215 -17.72 7.36 -13.92
C CYS A 215 -18.48 8.54 -14.61
N ARG A 216 -19.18 8.33 -15.75
CA ARG A 216 -20.03 9.35 -16.42
C ARG A 216 -21.55 9.21 -16.18
N GLN A 217 -22.08 8.01 -15.93
CA GLN A 217 -23.53 7.79 -15.80
C GLN A 217 -24.13 8.21 -14.46
N ARG A 218 -23.32 8.53 -13.44
CA ARG A 218 -23.82 9.15 -12.19
C ARG A 218 -23.73 10.68 -12.16
N LYS A 219 -23.51 11.33 -13.30
CA LYS A 219 -23.73 12.80 -13.42
C LYS A 219 -25.22 13.16 -13.46
N THR A 220 -26.11 12.21 -13.72
CA THR A 220 -27.55 12.44 -13.83
C THR A 220 -28.34 12.24 -12.52
N GLU A 221 -27.73 11.69 -11.46
CA GLU A 221 -28.42 11.51 -10.17
C GLU A 221 -28.14 12.64 -9.15
N TRP A 222 -27.14 13.50 -9.40
CA TRP A 222 -26.79 14.62 -8.49
C TRP A 222 -27.26 16.00 -8.98
N GLY A 223 -28.04 16.05 -10.06
CA GLY A 223 -28.69 17.29 -10.55
C GLY A 223 -29.75 17.86 -9.60
N ALA A 224 -30.09 17.17 -8.51
CA ALA A 224 -31.08 17.61 -7.53
C ALA A 224 -30.56 18.63 -6.50
N LEU A 225 -29.25 18.97 -6.50
CA LEU A 225 -28.66 19.89 -5.52
C LEU A 225 -28.12 21.21 -6.11
N GLY A 226 -28.39 21.53 -7.38
CA GLY A 226 -28.27 22.91 -7.90
C GLY A 226 -26.85 23.50 -7.99
N ILE A 227 -25.78 22.71 -7.89
CA ILE A 227 -24.41 23.21 -8.02
C ILE A 227 -23.94 23.06 -9.47
N SER A 228 -23.71 24.18 -10.17
CA SER A 228 -23.18 24.20 -11.54
C SER A 228 -21.66 24.30 -11.55
N TRP A 229 -21.01 23.56 -12.44
CA TRP A 229 -19.58 23.68 -12.74
C TRP A 229 -19.38 24.26 -14.15
N PRO A 230 -18.37 25.12 -14.36
CA PRO A 230 -18.14 25.78 -15.64
C PRO A 230 -17.68 24.79 -16.73
N HIS A 231 -18.32 24.86 -17.90
CA HIS A 231 -17.96 24.07 -19.07
C HIS A 231 -16.68 24.62 -19.74
N PRO A 232 -15.73 23.75 -20.16
CA PRO A 232 -14.63 24.19 -21.02
C PRO A 232 -15.16 24.49 -22.43
N ARG A 233 -14.76 25.66 -22.96
CA ARG A 233 -15.08 26.11 -24.33
C ARG A 233 -14.47 25.14 -25.35
N ARG A 234 -15.30 24.57 -26.23
CA ARG A 234 -14.84 23.79 -27.38
C ARG A 234 -14.17 24.71 -28.41
N GLY A 235 -12.91 24.45 -28.70
CA GLY A 235 -12.16 25.08 -29.80
C GLY A 235 -12.71 24.63 -31.16
N GLY A 236 -12.90 25.59 -32.05
CA GLY A 236 -13.47 25.40 -33.38
C GLY A 236 -12.51 24.71 -34.35
N GLN A 237 -13.08 23.80 -35.16
CA GLN A 237 -12.46 23.18 -36.32
C GLN A 237 -12.25 24.22 -37.44
N ARG A 238 -11.01 24.45 -37.86
CA ARG A 238 -10.69 25.10 -39.14
C ARG A 238 -10.78 24.05 -40.26
N ARG A 239 -11.58 24.33 -41.29
CA ARG A 239 -11.54 23.61 -42.57
C ARG A 239 -10.45 24.23 -43.44
N GLY A 240 -9.56 23.39 -43.96
CA GLY A 240 -8.59 23.72 -45.02
C GLY A 240 -9.16 23.39 -46.40
N HIS A 241 -8.59 24.07 -47.39
CA HIS A 241 -9.00 24.25 -48.80
C HIS A 241 -9.06 22.98 -49.66
#